data_AF-A0A316GBV0-F1
#
_entry.id   AF-A0A316GBV0-F1
#
_cell.length_a   1.000
_cell.length_b   1.000
_cell.length_c   1.000
_cell.angle_alpha   90.00
_cell.angle_beta   90.00
_cell.angle_gamma   90.00
#
_symmetry.space_group_name_H-M   'P 1'
#
loop_
_entity.id
_entity.type
_entity.pdbx_description
1 polymer ?
#
loop_
_entity_poly.entity_id
_entity_poly.type
_entity_poly.pdbx_seq_one_letter_code
_entity_poly.pdbx_strand_id
1 'polypeptide(L)'
;MRFAPTLIAVVLAFGAPAGATEHELDAYGPALDACYSSAETSEALNGCRDAVSGSCMDREDGGQTTLGMSSCLMAEAAAWDRHLNEEYKATMAVFDEQDAEEAASFPGIPPRAAALKAAQRAWIAFRDAECALARAQWGAGSMRSIAGAGCHADMTATRTIELRAMREER
;
A
#
# COMPACT_ATOMS: atom_id res chain seq x y z
N MET A 1 19.80 54.01 20.60
CA MET A 1 20.27 52.62 20.79
C MET A 1 19.07 51.69 20.74
N ARG A 2 18.88 50.95 19.65
CA ARG A 2 17.86 49.89 19.53
C ARG A 2 18.61 48.59 19.24
N PHE A 3 18.62 47.68 20.19
CA PHE A 3 19.17 46.33 20.02
C PHE A 3 18.07 45.45 19.42
N ALA A 4 18.35 44.84 18.26
CA ALA A 4 17.52 43.76 17.72
C ALA A 4 18.16 42.42 18.13
N PRO A 5 17.40 41.47 18.72
CA PRO A 5 17.94 40.17 19.05
C PRO A 5 17.86 39.28 17.80
N THR A 6 19.02 38.79 17.35
CA THR A 6 19.11 37.76 16.32
C THR A 6 18.57 36.45 16.89
N LEU A 7 17.39 36.03 16.43
CA LEU A 7 16.85 34.69 16.68
C LEU A 7 17.65 33.67 15.85
N ILE A 8 18.49 32.89 16.53
CA ILE A 8 19.09 31.69 15.95
C ILE A 8 18.05 30.58 16.02
N ALA A 9 17.43 30.25 14.88
CA ALA A 9 16.60 29.08 14.74
C ALA A 9 17.48 27.83 14.60
N VAL A 10 17.60 27.05 15.67
CA VAL A 10 18.21 25.72 15.62
C VAL A 10 17.17 24.77 15.02
N VAL A 11 17.35 24.42 13.75
CA VAL A 11 16.59 23.36 13.09
C VAL A 11 17.16 22.02 13.55
N LEU A 12 16.51 21.39 14.54
CA LEU A 12 16.74 19.99 14.87
C LEU A 12 16.06 19.12 13.80
N ALA A 13 16.82 18.68 12.81
CA ALA A 13 16.40 17.63 11.90
C ALA A 13 16.35 16.30 12.66
N PHE A 14 15.19 15.96 13.20
CA PHE A 14 14.87 14.59 13.58
C PHE A 14 14.63 13.79 12.28
N GLY A 15 15.70 13.26 11.70
CA GLY A 15 15.59 12.23 10.68
C GLY A 15 15.07 10.95 11.33
N ALA A 16 13.78 10.64 11.12
CA ALA A 16 13.29 9.29 11.35
C ALA A 16 14.04 8.33 10.40
N PRO A 17 14.29 7.07 10.79
CA PRO A 17 14.95 6.10 9.91
C PRO A 17 13.94 5.67 8.85
N ALA A 18 13.82 6.46 7.78
CA ALA A 18 13.06 6.09 6.59
C ALA A 18 13.81 5.07 5.70
N GLY A 19 15.09 4.81 5.98
CA GLY A 19 15.99 4.12 5.04
C GLY A 19 15.96 2.59 5.05
N ALA A 20 15.42 1.92 6.07
CA ALA A 20 15.37 0.46 6.09
C ALA A 20 14.37 -0.05 5.03
N THR A 21 13.11 0.37 5.16
CA THR A 21 12.03 -0.04 4.26
C THR A 21 12.27 0.33 2.80
N GLU A 22 12.96 1.45 2.54
CA GLU A 22 13.31 1.87 1.18
C GLU A 22 14.37 0.94 0.56
N HIS A 23 15.39 0.57 1.33
CA HIS A 23 16.40 -0.39 0.87
C HIS A 23 15.80 -1.77 0.58
N GLU A 24 14.98 -2.30 1.49
CA GLU A 24 14.35 -3.61 1.30
C GLU A 24 13.35 -3.58 0.13
N LEU A 25 12.61 -2.48 -0.03
CA LEU A 25 11.71 -2.29 -1.17
C LEU A 25 12.46 -2.28 -2.51
N ASP A 26 13.60 -1.61 -2.59
CA ASP A 26 14.41 -1.57 -3.81
C ASP A 26 15.05 -2.92 -4.11
N ALA A 27 15.52 -3.63 -3.08
CA ALA A 27 16.17 -4.93 -3.22
C ALA A 27 15.19 -6.06 -3.59
N TYR A 28 14.00 -6.07 -2.99
CA TYR A 28 13.07 -7.21 -3.07
C TYR A 28 11.78 -6.90 -3.83
N GLY A 29 11.42 -5.63 -4.02
CA GLY A 29 10.26 -5.21 -4.80
C GLY A 29 10.17 -5.83 -6.21
N PRO A 30 11.28 -5.98 -6.96
CA PRO A 30 11.26 -6.63 -8.27
C PRO A 30 10.71 -8.07 -8.28
N ALA A 31 10.71 -8.77 -7.14
CA ALA A 31 10.10 -10.09 -7.03
C ALA A 31 8.57 -10.02 -7.20
N LEU A 32 7.92 -9.01 -6.60
CA LEU A 32 6.50 -8.75 -6.81
C LEU A 32 6.26 -8.27 -8.24
N ASP A 33 7.05 -7.34 -8.75
CA ASP A 33 6.86 -6.82 -10.13
C ASP A 33 6.91 -7.97 -11.16
N ALA A 34 7.87 -8.91 -11.00
CA ALA A 34 7.99 -10.09 -11.84
C ALA A 34 6.76 -11.00 -11.73
N CYS A 35 6.32 -11.32 -10.51
CA CYS A 35 5.12 -12.13 -10.30
C CYS A 35 3.88 -11.45 -10.90
N TYR A 36 3.71 -10.16 -10.63
CA TYR A 36 2.59 -9.34 -11.10
C TYR A 36 2.50 -9.35 -12.63
N SER A 37 3.63 -9.15 -13.31
CA SER A 37 3.70 -9.16 -14.77
C SER A 37 3.35 -10.51 -15.41
N SER A 38 3.45 -11.61 -14.65
CA SER A 38 3.13 -12.97 -15.11
C SER A 38 1.70 -13.40 -14.79
N ALA A 39 0.98 -12.63 -13.95
CA ALA A 39 -0.38 -12.95 -13.56
C ALA A 39 -1.36 -12.55 -14.66
N GLU A 40 -1.97 -13.54 -15.31
CA GLU A 40 -2.94 -13.35 -16.40
C GLU A 40 -4.30 -12.83 -15.90
N THR A 41 -4.67 -13.14 -14.65
CA THR A 41 -5.93 -12.72 -14.04
C THR A 41 -5.68 -12.05 -12.69
N SER A 42 -6.64 -11.23 -12.25
CA SER A 42 -6.68 -10.66 -10.90
C SER A 42 -6.64 -11.75 -9.83
N GLU A 43 -7.31 -12.88 -10.04
CA GLU A 43 -7.27 -14.01 -9.10
C GLU A 43 -5.86 -14.61 -8.97
N ALA A 44 -5.12 -14.72 -10.08
CA ALA A 44 -3.75 -15.25 -10.08
C ALA A 44 -2.77 -14.42 -9.23
N LEU A 45 -3.05 -13.11 -9.06
CA LEU A 45 -2.23 -12.24 -8.20
C LEU A 45 -2.24 -12.64 -6.72
N ASN A 46 -3.20 -13.45 -6.26
CA ASN A 46 -3.13 -14.00 -4.90
C ASN A 46 -1.87 -14.84 -4.67
N GLY A 47 -1.31 -15.46 -5.72
CA GLY A 47 -0.05 -16.19 -5.65
C GLY A 47 1.19 -15.29 -5.54
N CYS A 48 1.05 -13.98 -5.73
CA CYS A 48 2.14 -13.01 -5.59
C CYS A 48 2.28 -12.43 -4.19
N ARG A 49 1.35 -12.75 -3.29
CA ARG A 49 1.44 -12.35 -1.88
C ARG A 49 2.72 -12.92 -1.27
N ASP A 50 3.38 -12.10 -0.45
CA ASP A 50 4.63 -12.43 0.22
C ASP A 50 5.85 -12.60 -0.71
N ALA A 51 5.77 -12.19 -1.97
CA ALA A 51 6.89 -12.28 -2.91
C ALA A 51 8.11 -11.44 -2.47
N VAL A 52 7.87 -10.24 -1.94
CA VAL A 52 8.89 -9.34 -1.37
C VAL A 52 9.24 -9.81 0.03
N SER A 53 8.24 -9.98 0.91
CA SER A 53 8.46 -10.26 2.33
C SER A 53 9.18 -11.59 2.54
N GLY A 54 8.79 -12.66 1.84
CA GLY A 54 9.45 -13.98 1.93
C GLY A 54 10.89 -13.93 1.46
N SER A 55 11.14 -13.32 0.30
CA SER A 55 12.48 -13.11 -0.26
C SER A 55 13.39 -12.31 0.67
N CYS A 56 12.86 -11.25 1.28
CA CYS A 56 13.57 -10.38 2.21
C CYS A 56 13.92 -11.12 3.50
N MET A 57 12.95 -11.81 4.12
CA MET A 57 13.16 -12.52 5.38
C MET A 57 14.15 -13.69 5.24
N ASP A 58 14.23 -14.31 4.07
CA ASP A 58 15.14 -15.43 3.80
C ASP A 58 16.59 -15.00 3.54
N ARG A 59 16.81 -13.77 3.03
CA ARG A 59 18.11 -13.33 2.52
C ARG A 59 18.79 -12.25 3.37
N GLU A 60 18.03 -11.46 4.11
CA GLU A 60 18.61 -10.41 4.97
C GLU A 60 19.19 -10.97 6.27
N ASP A 61 20.34 -10.41 6.66
CA ASP A 61 20.92 -10.65 7.98
C ASP A 61 19.98 -10.07 9.05
N GLY A 62 19.28 -10.96 9.76
CA GLY A 62 18.27 -10.58 10.75
C GLY A 62 16.87 -10.43 10.18
N GLY A 63 16.60 -10.87 8.94
CA GLY A 63 15.27 -10.93 8.33
C GLY A 63 14.25 -11.72 9.16
N GLN A 64 14.72 -12.70 9.95
CA GLN A 64 13.90 -13.51 10.86
C GLN A 64 13.75 -12.91 12.28
N THR A 65 14.37 -11.75 12.55
CA THR A 65 14.12 -11.03 13.81
C THR A 65 12.79 -10.31 13.75
N THR A 66 12.19 -9.99 14.91
CA THR A 66 10.92 -9.23 14.90
C THR A 66 11.02 -7.90 14.14
N LEU A 67 12.16 -7.23 14.25
CA LEU A 67 12.41 -5.99 13.52
C LEU A 67 12.52 -6.25 12.01
N GLY A 68 13.37 -7.20 11.60
CA GLY A 68 13.55 -7.58 10.19
C GLY A 68 12.25 -8.02 9.53
N MET A 69 11.49 -8.91 10.17
CA MET A 69 10.19 -9.36 9.67
C MET A 69 9.23 -8.19 9.48
N SER A 70 9.16 -7.26 10.44
CA SER A 70 8.30 -6.08 10.31
C SER A 70 8.75 -5.15 9.17
N SER A 71 10.06 -5.01 8.93
CA SER A 71 10.61 -4.21 7.83
C SER A 71 10.30 -4.84 6.48
N CYS A 72 10.55 -6.15 6.32
CA CYS A 72 10.23 -6.90 5.11
C CYS A 72 8.73 -6.86 4.76
N LEU A 73 7.84 -6.94 5.75
CA LEU A 73 6.39 -6.79 5.53
C LEU A 73 5.99 -5.36 5.16
N MET A 74 6.67 -4.35 5.69
CA MET A 74 6.45 -2.96 5.26
C MET A 74 6.93 -2.73 3.83
N ALA A 75 8.04 -3.34 3.42
CA ALA A 75 8.50 -3.32 2.03
C ALA A 75 7.49 -4.00 1.09
N GLU A 76 6.95 -5.16 1.46
CA GLU A 76 5.84 -5.82 0.73
C GLU A 76 4.63 -4.89 0.60
N ALA A 77 4.19 -4.26 1.70
CA ALA A 77 3.07 -3.32 1.66
C ALA A 77 3.34 -2.15 0.72
N ALA A 78 4.56 -1.59 0.72
CA ALA A 78 4.93 -0.50 -0.16
C ALA A 78 4.99 -0.93 -1.64
N ALA A 79 5.47 -2.15 -1.93
CA ALA A 79 5.49 -2.70 -3.28
C ALA A 79 4.06 -2.89 -3.82
N TRP A 80 3.16 -3.47 -3.02
CA TRP A 80 1.74 -3.55 -3.37
C TRP A 80 1.09 -2.19 -3.52
N ASP A 81 1.45 -1.19 -2.71
CA ASP A 81 0.87 0.16 -2.82
C ASP A 81 1.23 0.84 -4.15
N ARG A 82 2.42 0.55 -4.74
CA ARG A 82 2.75 1.02 -6.09
C ARG A 82 1.76 0.47 -7.11
N HIS A 83 1.56 -0.85 -7.13
CA HIS A 83 0.58 -1.48 -8.01
C HIS A 83 -0.84 -1.03 -7.70
N LEU A 84 -1.22 -0.84 -6.43
CA LEU A 84 -2.52 -0.30 -6.05
C LEU A 84 -2.79 1.04 -6.72
N ASN A 85 -1.80 1.93 -6.76
CA ASN A 85 -1.94 3.26 -7.35
C ASN A 85 -2.01 3.20 -8.89
N GLU A 86 -1.30 2.25 -9.52
CA GLU A 86 -1.40 1.97 -10.95
C GLU A 86 -2.79 1.45 -11.32
N GLU A 87 -3.25 0.44 -10.58
CA GLU A 87 -4.56 -0.19 -10.74
C GLU A 87 -5.70 0.79 -10.47
N TYR A 88 -5.59 1.63 -9.45
CA TYR A 88 -6.55 2.69 -9.19
C TYR A 88 -6.67 3.66 -10.37
N LYS A 89 -5.55 4.11 -10.94
CA LYS A 89 -5.57 5.01 -12.10
C LYS A 89 -6.17 4.34 -13.33
N ALA A 90 -5.81 3.08 -13.58
CA ALA A 90 -6.35 2.32 -14.70
C ALA A 90 -7.87 2.11 -14.57
N THR A 91 -8.37 1.75 -13.38
CA THR A 91 -9.81 1.57 -13.13
C THR A 91 -10.56 2.89 -13.19
N MET A 92 -10.00 3.98 -12.64
CA MET A 92 -10.58 5.31 -12.79
C MET A 92 -10.76 5.71 -14.26
N ALA A 93 -9.74 5.48 -15.11
CA ALA A 93 -9.82 5.83 -16.52
C ALA A 93 -10.92 5.05 -17.26
N VAL A 94 -11.05 3.73 -17.00
CA VAL A 94 -12.11 2.91 -17.58
C VAL A 94 -13.49 3.38 -17.11
N PHE A 95 -13.64 3.70 -15.82
CA PHE A 95 -14.90 4.18 -15.28
C PHE A 95 -15.28 5.57 -15.81
N ASP A 96 -14.32 6.49 -15.98
CA ASP A 96 -14.56 7.80 -16.58
C ASP A 96 -15.07 7.69 -18.03
N GLU A 97 -14.50 6.77 -18.83
CA GLU A 97 -14.96 6.50 -20.20
C GLU A 97 -16.40 5.96 -20.21
N GLN A 98 -16.68 4.95 -19.39
CA GLN A 98 -18.01 4.36 -19.26
C GLN A 98 -19.04 5.40 -18.77
N ASP A 99 -18.68 6.24 -17.79
CA ASP A 99 -19.52 7.30 -17.25
C ASP A 99 -19.88 8.32 -18.33
N ALA A 100 -18.95 8.68 -19.22
CA ALA A 100 -19.22 9.59 -20.33
C ALA A 100 -20.19 9.01 -21.36
N GLU A 101 -20.03 7.73 -21.71
CA GLU A 101 -20.94 7.02 -22.62
C GLU A 101 -22.35 6.87 -22.03
N GLU A 102 -22.43 6.48 -20.77
CA GLU A 102 -23.70 6.23 -20.09
C GLU A 102 -24.48 7.52 -19.84
N ALA A 103 -23.80 8.61 -19.45
CA ALA A 103 -24.45 9.90 -19.19
C ALA A 103 -25.18 10.46 -20.43
N ALA A 104 -24.75 10.10 -21.65
CA ALA A 104 -25.42 10.50 -22.88
C ALA A 104 -26.78 9.80 -23.08
N SER A 105 -26.93 8.58 -22.57
CA SER A 105 -28.14 7.74 -22.77
C SER A 105 -29.03 7.68 -21.53
N PHE A 106 -28.44 7.76 -20.33
CA PHE A 106 -29.09 7.57 -19.05
C PHE A 106 -28.69 8.68 -18.07
N PRO A 107 -29.17 9.92 -18.27
CA PRO A 107 -28.87 11.01 -17.36
C PRO A 107 -29.42 10.69 -15.96
N GLY A 108 -28.56 10.82 -14.93
CA GLY A 108 -28.94 10.67 -13.52
C GLY A 108 -28.40 9.40 -12.84
N ILE A 109 -27.73 8.49 -13.57
CA ILE A 109 -26.99 7.41 -12.92
C ILE A 109 -25.71 7.98 -12.26
N PRO A 110 -25.41 7.64 -10.99
CA PRO A 110 -24.20 8.10 -10.33
C PRO A 110 -22.92 7.63 -11.07
N PRO A 111 -21.93 8.51 -11.31
CA PRO A 111 -20.68 8.14 -11.96
C PRO A 111 -19.89 7.11 -11.14
N ARG A 112 -19.48 6.02 -11.79
CA ARG A 112 -18.62 4.97 -11.20
C ARG A 112 -17.31 5.54 -10.70
N ALA A 113 -16.67 6.45 -11.44
CA ALA A 113 -15.38 7.04 -11.06
C ALA A 113 -15.49 7.86 -9.76
N ALA A 114 -16.58 8.62 -9.60
CA ALA A 114 -16.86 9.36 -8.38
C ALA A 114 -17.09 8.42 -7.18
N ALA A 115 -17.83 7.32 -7.40
CA ALA A 115 -18.05 6.29 -6.38
C ALA A 115 -16.75 5.58 -5.98
N LEU A 116 -15.91 5.21 -6.96
CA LEU A 116 -14.61 4.56 -6.72
C LEU A 116 -13.68 5.46 -5.90
N LYS A 117 -13.59 6.76 -6.24
CA LYS A 117 -12.78 7.72 -5.48
C LYS A 117 -13.25 7.85 -4.02
N ALA A 118 -14.56 7.88 -3.80
CA ALA A 118 -15.12 7.91 -2.45
C ALA A 118 -14.81 6.62 -1.67
N ALA A 119 -15.01 5.46 -2.31
CA ALA A 119 -14.71 4.15 -1.74
C ALA A 119 -13.22 4.01 -1.39
N GLN A 120 -12.31 4.44 -2.27
CA GLN A 120 -10.86 4.36 -2.03
C GLN A 120 -10.44 5.18 -0.81
N ARG A 121 -10.99 6.39 -0.64
CA ARG A 121 -10.70 7.24 0.53
C ARG A 121 -11.21 6.61 1.84
N ALA A 122 -12.41 6.04 1.81
CA ALA A 122 -12.97 5.33 2.95
C ALA A 122 -12.16 4.07 3.28
N TRP A 123 -11.74 3.33 2.25
CA TRP A 123 -10.92 2.14 2.39
C TRP A 123 -9.56 2.44 3.05
N ILE A 124 -8.89 3.55 2.72
CA ILE A 124 -7.63 3.96 3.38
C ILE A 124 -7.86 4.13 4.90
N ALA A 125 -8.91 4.88 5.28
CA ALA A 125 -9.22 5.09 6.69
C ALA A 125 -9.58 3.77 7.40
N PHE A 126 -10.30 2.87 6.72
CA PHE A 126 -10.61 1.54 7.23
C PHE A 126 -9.35 0.69 7.41
N ARG A 127 -8.47 0.60 6.40
CA ARG A 127 -7.20 -0.13 6.47
C ARG A 127 -6.35 0.34 7.64
N ASP A 128 -6.19 1.66 7.77
CA ASP A 128 -5.34 2.22 8.82
C ASP A 128 -5.91 1.94 10.22
N ALA A 129 -7.24 1.99 10.38
CA ALA A 129 -7.91 1.62 11.63
C ALA A 129 -7.81 0.12 11.93
N GLU A 130 -8.02 -0.73 10.92
CA GLU A 130 -7.95 -2.19 11.06
C GLU A 130 -6.53 -2.65 11.40
N CYS A 131 -5.51 -2.09 10.73
CA CYS A 131 -4.12 -2.44 11.03
C CYS A 131 -3.62 -1.87 12.37
N ALA A 132 -4.18 -0.74 12.82
CA ALA A 132 -3.98 -0.28 14.19
C ALA A 132 -4.59 -1.24 15.22
N LEU A 133 -5.79 -1.78 14.95
CA LEU A 133 -6.42 -2.81 15.77
C LEU A 133 -5.59 -4.10 15.77
N ALA A 134 -5.14 -4.57 14.60
CA ALA A 134 -4.28 -5.75 14.46
C ALA A 134 -3.02 -5.62 15.32
N ARG A 135 -2.38 -4.46 15.35
CA ARG A 135 -1.27 -4.15 16.25
C ARG A 135 -1.69 -4.18 17.73
N ALA A 136 -2.80 -3.52 18.07
CA ALA A 136 -3.25 -3.34 19.46
C ALA A 136 -3.58 -4.67 20.16
N GLN A 137 -4.10 -5.66 19.43
CA GLN A 137 -4.45 -6.98 19.97
C GLN A 137 -3.25 -7.73 20.60
N TRP A 138 -2.02 -7.39 20.20
CA TRP A 138 -0.79 -7.98 20.75
C TRP A 138 -0.22 -7.22 21.96
N GLY A 139 -0.85 -6.13 22.39
CA GLY A 139 -0.47 -5.37 23.58
C GLY A 139 0.97 -4.89 23.58
N ALA A 140 1.72 -5.22 24.65
CA ALA A 140 3.11 -4.83 24.83
C ALA A 140 4.14 -5.75 24.14
N GLY A 141 3.70 -6.86 23.53
CA GLY A 141 4.58 -7.83 22.87
C GLY A 141 5.20 -7.26 21.58
N SER A 142 6.41 -7.70 21.24
CA SER A 142 7.11 -7.26 20.02
C SER A 142 6.37 -7.67 18.74
N MET A 143 5.63 -8.78 18.77
CA MET A 143 4.83 -9.31 17.66
C MET A 143 3.80 -8.31 17.11
N ARG A 144 3.39 -7.30 17.90
CA ARG A 144 2.51 -6.21 17.44
C ARG A 144 3.03 -5.50 16.18
N SER A 145 4.36 -5.40 16.02
CA SER A 145 4.99 -4.76 14.87
C SER A 145 4.76 -5.56 13.59
N ILE A 146 5.01 -6.87 13.65
CA ILE A 146 4.75 -7.83 12.56
C ILE A 146 3.25 -7.85 12.23
N ALA A 147 2.37 -7.93 13.24
CA ALA A 147 0.93 -7.99 13.03
C ALA A 147 0.38 -6.76 12.29
N GLY A 148 0.83 -5.56 12.67
CA GLY A 148 0.45 -4.33 11.98
C GLY A 148 1.00 -4.27 10.54
N ALA A 149 2.28 -4.61 10.35
CA ALA A 149 2.90 -4.59 9.02
C ALA A 149 2.28 -5.62 8.06
N GLY A 150 2.02 -6.84 8.54
CA GLY A 150 1.36 -7.89 7.77
C GLY A 150 -0.07 -7.53 7.39
N CYS A 151 -0.82 -6.87 8.28
CA CYS A 151 -2.15 -6.33 7.94
C CYS A 151 -2.07 -5.32 6.78
N HIS A 152 -1.11 -4.39 6.83
CA HIS A 152 -0.94 -3.43 5.74
C HIS A 152 -0.61 -4.11 4.41
N ALA A 153 0.29 -5.10 4.42
CA ALA A 153 0.63 -5.88 3.23
C ALA A 153 -0.59 -6.60 2.65
N ASP A 154 -1.30 -7.37 3.48
CA ASP A 154 -2.44 -8.18 3.05
C ASP A 154 -3.60 -7.33 2.51
N MET A 155 -3.99 -6.27 3.23
CA MET A 155 -5.09 -5.42 2.80
C MET A 155 -4.75 -4.65 1.53
N THR A 156 -3.51 -4.20 1.36
CA THR A 156 -3.07 -3.47 0.16
C THR A 156 -3.00 -4.39 -1.05
N ALA A 157 -2.51 -5.62 -0.89
CA ALA A 157 -2.57 -6.65 -1.93
C ALA A 157 -4.03 -6.95 -2.33
N THR A 158 -4.90 -7.21 -1.37
CA THR A 158 -6.33 -7.46 -1.60
C THR A 158 -6.98 -6.32 -2.39
N ARG A 159 -6.74 -5.07 -1.98
CA ARG A 159 -7.33 -3.92 -2.67
C ARG A 159 -6.81 -3.74 -4.10
N THR A 160 -5.52 -4.02 -4.31
CA THR A 160 -4.93 -4.01 -5.66
C THR A 160 -5.63 -5.02 -6.56
N ILE A 161 -5.86 -6.23 -6.06
CA ILE A 161 -6.55 -7.31 -6.77
C ILE A 161 -8.00 -6.93 -7.09
N GLU A 162 -8.74 -6.39 -6.12
CA GLU A 162 -10.11 -5.89 -6.32
C GLU A 162 -10.18 -4.83 -7.42
N LEU A 163 -9.25 -3.85 -7.42
CA LEU A 163 -9.21 -2.79 -8.42
C LEU A 163 -8.98 -3.34 -9.83
N ARG A 164 -8.10 -4.33 -9.97
CA ARG A 164 -7.86 -5.03 -11.24
C ARG A 164 -9.10 -5.80 -11.70
N ALA A 165 -9.73 -6.55 -10.79
CA ALA A 165 -10.92 -7.35 -11.06
C ALA A 165 -12.09 -6.52 -11.62
N MET A 166 -12.29 -5.28 -11.14
CA MET A 166 -13.32 -4.35 -11.64
C MET A 166 -13.21 -4.06 -13.15
N ARG A 167 -12.05 -4.32 -13.78
CA ARG A 167 -11.85 -4.15 -15.23
C ARG A 167 -11.89 -5.47 -16.01
N GLU A 168 -11.73 -6.61 -15.33
CA GLU A 168 -11.68 -7.95 -15.93
C GLU A 168 -13.06 -8.62 -16.04
N GLU A 169 -14.01 -8.29 -15.15
CA GLU A 169 -15.37 -8.84 -15.14
C GLU A 169 -16.26 -8.28 -16.26
N ARG A 170 -15.76 -8.30 -17.50
CA ARG A 170 -16.49 -7.92 -18.72
C ARG A 170 -16.76 -9.12 -19.62
#